data_AF-A0AAW1FYJ8-F1
#
_entry.id   AF-A0AAW1FYJ8-F1
#
_cell.length_a   1.000
_cell.length_b   1.000
_cell.length_c   1.000
_cell.angle_alpha   90.00
_cell.angle_beta   90.00
_cell.angle_gamma   90.00
#
_symmetry.space_group_name_H-M   'P 1'
#
loop_
_entity.id
_entity.type
_entity.pdbx_description
1 polymer ?
#
loop_
_entity_poly.entity_id
_entity_poly.type
_entity_poly.pdbx_seq_one_letter_code
_entity_poly.pdbx_strand_id
1 'polypeptide(L)'
;MAQGTKKFKTQRPGVTKKTHQNKLKGPRKGGRIIAPKKAQVVEQQKLKKGLEIAIRNKIEKDVTHKASLSLHKPLSVVKGAERKGNPGEARPGTSSK
;
A
#
# COMPACT_ATOMS: atom_id res chain seq x y z
N MET A 1 38.76 -56.95 -26.42
CA MET A 1 38.22 -55.64 -26.86
C MET A 1 37.56 -54.97 -25.68
N ALA A 2 38.05 -53.80 -25.24
CA ALA A 2 37.51 -53.09 -24.08
C ALA A 2 36.41 -52.12 -24.51
N GLN A 3 35.18 -52.34 -24.02
CA GLN A 3 34.02 -51.47 -24.27
C GLN A 3 34.19 -50.12 -23.53
N GLY A 4 33.94 -49.02 -24.24
CA GLY A 4 34.23 -47.66 -23.81
C GLY A 4 33.45 -47.19 -22.57
N THR A 5 34.11 -46.34 -21.77
CA THR A 5 33.59 -45.77 -20.53
C THR A 5 32.42 -44.79 -20.79
N LYS A 6 31.34 -44.98 -20.02
CA LYS A 6 30.12 -44.17 -20.06
C LYS A 6 30.43 -42.72 -19.64
N LYS A 7 30.17 -41.75 -20.52
CA LYS A 7 30.42 -40.31 -20.27
C LYS A 7 29.40 -39.77 -19.26
N PHE A 8 29.80 -39.64 -18.00
CA PHE A 8 29.04 -38.82 -17.05
C PHE A 8 29.21 -37.34 -17.39
N LYS A 9 28.10 -36.59 -17.41
CA LYS A 9 28.10 -35.14 -17.63
C LYS A 9 28.95 -34.48 -16.56
N THR A 10 29.90 -33.66 -16.98
CA THR A 10 30.83 -32.93 -16.13
C THR A 10 30.07 -32.12 -15.08
N GLN A 11 30.23 -32.47 -13.81
CA GLN A 11 29.77 -31.65 -12.70
C GLN A 11 30.68 -30.42 -12.65
N ARG A 12 30.20 -29.27 -13.14
CA ARG A 12 30.94 -28.00 -13.05
C ARG A 12 31.00 -27.55 -11.59
N PRO A 13 32.20 -27.37 -10.98
CA PRO A 13 32.32 -26.81 -9.65
C PRO A 13 32.11 -25.29 -9.77
N GLY A 14 30.90 -24.83 -9.53
CA GLY A 14 30.57 -23.41 -9.65
C GLY A 14 29.10 -23.03 -9.43
N VAL A 15 28.25 -23.94 -8.98
CA VAL A 15 26.89 -23.60 -8.57
C VAL A 15 26.92 -23.18 -7.10
N THR A 16 27.61 -22.07 -6.82
CA THR A 16 27.31 -21.28 -5.63
C THR A 16 25.91 -20.72 -5.83
N LYS A 17 24.99 -21.09 -4.92
CA LYS A 17 23.61 -20.61 -4.82
C LYS A 17 23.56 -19.11 -5.13
N LYS A 18 23.19 -18.75 -6.36
CA LYS A 18 22.87 -17.37 -6.68
C LYS A 18 21.56 -17.08 -5.94
N THR A 19 21.67 -16.34 -4.85
CA THR A 19 20.56 -15.58 -4.27
C THR A 19 19.73 -15.04 -5.43
N HIS A 20 18.44 -15.35 -5.43
CA HIS A 20 17.49 -14.88 -6.42
C HIS A 20 17.57 -13.36 -6.50
N GLN A 21 18.44 -12.86 -7.36
CA GLN A 21 18.45 -11.48 -7.77
C GLN A 21 17.08 -11.26 -8.37
N ASN A 22 16.32 -10.41 -7.70
CA ASN A 22 14.97 -10.02 -8.04
C ASN A 22 15.06 -9.22 -9.35
N LYS A 23 15.38 -9.91 -10.44
CA LYS A 23 15.28 -9.35 -11.79
C LYS A 23 13.84 -8.93 -11.90
N LEU A 24 13.61 -7.66 -12.16
CA LEU A 24 12.31 -7.11 -12.51
C LEU A 24 11.83 -7.93 -13.71
N LYS A 25 11.05 -8.99 -13.42
CA LYS A 25 10.43 -9.79 -14.46
C LYS A 25 9.62 -8.81 -15.26
N GLY A 26 9.91 -8.73 -16.55
CA GLY A 26 9.14 -7.93 -17.49
C GLY A 26 7.65 -8.26 -17.33
N PRO A 27 6.78 -7.37 -17.84
CA PRO A 27 5.34 -7.47 -17.63
C PRO A 27 4.84 -8.90 -17.81
N ARG A 28 4.26 -9.47 -16.74
CA ARG A 28 3.71 -10.83 -16.80
C ARG A 28 2.63 -10.86 -17.88
N LYS A 29 2.54 -11.94 -18.66
CA LYS A 29 1.48 -12.12 -19.66
C LYS A 29 0.11 -11.85 -19.01
N GLY A 30 -0.63 -10.86 -19.51
CA GLY A 30 -1.91 -10.39 -18.94
C GLY A 30 -1.82 -9.25 -17.90
N GLY A 31 -0.62 -8.79 -17.55
CA GLY A 31 -0.43 -7.65 -16.64
C GLY A 31 -0.77 -6.32 -17.31
N ARG A 32 -1.67 -5.53 -16.69
CA ARG A 32 -1.96 -4.17 -17.12
C ARG A 32 -0.81 -3.25 -16.72
N ILE A 33 -0.10 -2.72 -17.71
CA ILE A 33 0.98 -1.74 -17.49
C ILE A 33 0.38 -0.34 -17.64
N ILE A 34 0.74 0.56 -16.72
CA ILE A 34 0.37 1.96 -16.85
C ILE A 34 1.23 2.56 -17.97
N ALA A 35 0.58 3.11 -18.99
CA ALA A 35 1.30 3.82 -20.05
C ALA A 35 2.15 4.95 -19.44
N PRO A 36 3.38 5.22 -19.96
CA PRO A 36 4.27 6.22 -19.37
C PRO A 36 3.60 7.58 -19.12
N LYS A 37 2.75 8.03 -20.05
CA LYS A 37 1.99 9.29 -19.93
C LYS A 37 0.95 9.28 -18.79
N LYS A 38 0.41 8.11 -18.43
CA LYS A 38 -0.55 7.95 -17.32
C LYS A 38 0.16 7.72 -15.97
N ALA A 39 1.44 7.36 -15.97
CA ALA A 39 2.21 7.18 -14.74
C ALA A 39 2.30 8.48 -13.93
N GLN A 40 2.61 9.60 -14.60
CA GLN A 40 2.65 10.93 -13.96
C GLN A 40 1.31 11.31 -13.32
N VAL A 41 0.19 11.07 -14.02
CA VAL A 41 -1.15 11.36 -13.49
C VAL A 41 -1.47 10.50 -12.27
N VAL A 42 -1.12 9.21 -12.31
CA VAL A 42 -1.34 8.29 -11.19
C VAL A 42 -0.47 8.67 -9.99
N GLU A 43 0.78 9.05 -10.20
CA GLU A 43 1.68 9.53 -9.15
C GLU A 43 1.16 10.83 -8.51
N GLN A 44 0.73 11.79 -9.33
CA GLN A 44 0.10 13.03 -8.85
C GLN A 44 -1.16 12.75 -8.02
N GLN A 45 -2.01 11.83 -8.46
CA GLN A 45 -3.22 11.45 -7.71
C GLN A 45 -2.88 10.80 -6.36
N LYS A 46 -1.88 9.92 -6.33
CA LYS A 46 -1.40 9.32 -5.08
C LYS A 46 -0.84 10.38 -4.14
N LEU A 47 -0.01 11.29 -4.66
CA LEU A 47 0.55 12.39 -3.90
C LEU A 47 -0.56 13.29 -3.34
N LYS A 48 -1.50 13.72 -4.19
CA LYS A 48 -2.65 14.54 -3.78
C LYS A 48 -3.45 13.88 -2.67
N LYS A 49 -3.82 12.60 -2.83
CA LYS A 49 -4.58 11.86 -1.82
C LYS A 49 -3.80 11.71 -0.51
N GLY A 50 -2.50 11.46 -0.57
CA GLY A 50 -1.62 11.38 0.60
C GLY A 50 -1.57 12.70 1.37
N LEU A 51 -1.36 13.81 0.66
CA LEU A 51 -1.33 15.15 1.25
C LEU A 51 -2.68 15.56 1.85
N GLU A 52 -3.78 15.29 1.16
CA GLU A 52 -5.13 15.59 1.65
C GLU A 52 -5.42 14.90 2.99
N ILE A 53 -5.10 13.60 3.09
CA ILE A 53 -5.26 12.84 4.34
C ILE A 53 -4.33 13.39 5.44
N ALA A 54 -3.07 13.69 5.10
CA ALA A 54 -2.11 14.21 6.07
C ALA A 54 -2.53 15.58 6.63
N ILE A 55 -3.05 16.47 5.77
CA ILE A 55 -3.55 17.79 6.17
C ILE A 55 -4.78 17.65 7.07
N ARG A 56 -5.76 16.81 6.70
CA ARG A 56 -6.93 16.55 7.56
C ARG A 56 -6.51 16.04 8.94
N ASN A 57 -5.65 15.03 8.98
CA ASN A 57 -5.15 14.47 10.24
C ASN A 57 -4.39 15.50 11.08
N LYS A 58 -3.64 16.41 10.44
CA LYS A 58 -2.92 17.47 11.15
C LYS A 58 -3.90 18.47 11.76
N ILE A 59 -4.88 18.95 10.98
CA ILE A 59 -5.90 19.88 11.45
C ILE A 59 -6.70 19.27 12.60
N GLU A 60 -7.14 18.01 12.47
CA GLU A 60 -7.88 17.31 13.52
C GLU A 60 -7.09 17.24 14.83
N LYS A 61 -5.78 16.94 14.76
CA LYS A 61 -4.91 16.93 15.94
C LYS A 61 -4.75 18.32 16.54
N ASP A 62 -4.45 19.32 15.72
CA ASP A 62 -4.18 20.69 16.19
C ASP A 62 -5.44 21.31 16.82
N VAL A 63 -6.60 21.11 16.22
CA VAL A 63 -7.90 21.57 16.75
C VAL A 63 -8.24 20.83 18.05
N THR A 64 -8.05 19.51 18.10
CA THR A 64 -8.32 18.74 19.33
C THR A 64 -7.38 19.15 20.46
N HIS A 65 -6.10 19.39 20.16
CA HIS A 65 -5.12 19.86 21.12
C HIS A 65 -5.52 21.24 21.65
N LYS A 66 -5.84 22.19 20.76
CA LYS A 66 -6.30 23.53 21.16
C LYS A 66 -7.56 23.47 22.02
N ALA A 67 -8.53 22.65 21.66
CA ALA A 67 -9.75 22.47 22.45
C ALA A 67 -9.46 21.82 23.82
N SER A 68 -8.57 20.83 23.85
CA SER A 68 -8.17 20.15 25.10
C SER A 68 -7.44 21.06 26.07
N LEU A 69 -6.69 22.06 25.58
CA LEU A 69 -6.07 23.09 26.42
C LEU A 69 -7.09 24.08 26.99
N SER A 70 -8.20 24.33 26.28
CA SER A 70 -9.23 25.27 26.70
C SER A 70 -10.24 24.66 27.70
N LEU A 71 -10.36 23.34 27.73
CA LEU A 71 -11.28 22.63 28.63
C LEU A 71 -10.54 22.07 29.84
N HIS A 72 -11.27 21.89 30.94
CA HIS A 72 -10.76 21.28 32.17
C HIS A 72 -10.49 19.76 32.04
N LYS A 73 -10.91 19.14 30.94
CA LYS A 73 -10.72 17.71 30.64
C LYS A 73 -10.26 17.55 29.19
N PRO A 74 -9.21 16.74 28.92
CA PRO A 74 -8.72 16.55 27.56
C PRO A 74 -9.72 15.78 26.71
N LEU A 75 -9.84 16.18 25.44
CA LEU A 75 -10.69 15.54 24.46
C LEU A 75 -9.87 14.54 23.62
N SER A 76 -10.47 13.42 23.24
CA SER A 76 -9.88 12.44 22.34
C SER A 76 -10.63 12.40 21.02
N VAL A 77 -9.90 12.32 19.90
CA VAL A 77 -10.50 12.13 18.58
C VAL A 77 -11.03 10.72 18.47
N VAL A 78 -12.35 10.57 18.42
CA VAL A 78 -12.99 9.28 18.12
C VAL A 78 -13.06 9.13 16.61
N LYS A 79 -12.49 8.03 16.11
CA LYS A 79 -12.55 7.71 14.69
C LYS A 79 -14.00 7.42 14.31
N GLY A 80 -14.61 8.32 13.53
CA GLY A 80 -15.96 8.12 13.02
C GLY A 80 -16.05 6.84 12.20
N ALA A 81 -17.24 6.23 12.13
CA ALA A 81 -17.47 5.05 11.29
C ALA A 81 -17.10 5.41 9.84
N GLU A 82 -15.93 4.94 9.39
CA GLU A 82 -15.46 5.18 8.04
C GLU A 82 -16.48 4.55 7.09
N ARG A 83 -17.31 5.36 6.42
CA ARG A 83 -18.21 4.87 5.38
C ARG A 83 -17.34 4.37 4.23
N LYS A 84 -16.92 3.10 4.29
CA LYS A 84 -16.51 2.35 3.12
C LYS A 84 -17.77 2.06 2.31
N GLY A 85 -18.05 2.93 1.35
CA GLY A 85 -18.97 2.67 0.24
C GLY A 85 -20.39 3.18 0.42
N ASN A 86 -20.87 3.84 -0.64
CA ASN A 86 -22.23 4.24 -1.00
C ASN A 86 -22.79 5.55 -0.42
N PRO A 87 -23.08 6.57 -1.27
CA PRO A 87 -23.86 7.74 -0.92
C PRO A 87 -25.34 7.39 -1.12
N GLY A 88 -26.01 6.98 -0.05
CA GLY A 88 -27.42 6.64 -0.12
C GLY A 88 -27.84 5.71 1.00
N GLU A 89 -27.77 6.18 2.24
CA GLU A 89 -28.61 5.65 3.31
C GLU A 89 -28.59 6.69 4.45
N ALA A 90 -29.73 7.34 4.65
CA ALA A 90 -30.01 8.16 5.82
C ALA A 90 -30.15 7.24 7.03
N ARG A 91 -29.53 7.58 8.16
CA ARG A 91 -29.70 6.79 9.38
C ARG A 91 -30.98 7.25 10.10
N PRO A 92 -31.88 6.32 10.52
CA PRO A 92 -32.92 6.65 11.48
C PRO A 92 -32.29 6.89 12.85
N GLY A 93 -32.87 7.85 13.58
CA GLY A 93 -32.34 8.41 14.81
C GLY A 93 -32.13 7.38 15.93
N THR A 94 -31.10 7.63 16.73
CA THR A 94 -30.93 6.97 18.03
C THR A 94 -31.82 7.68 19.04
N SER A 95 -33.00 7.12 19.31
CA SER A 95 -33.73 7.40 20.54
C SER A 95 -33.08 6.61 21.68
N SER A 96 -32.63 7.31 22.71
CA SER A 96 -32.19 6.71 23.97
C SER A 96 -33.38 6.62 24.90
N LYS A 97 -33.59 5.45 25.52
CA LYS A 97 -34.07 5.34 26.90
C LYS A 97 -32.88 5.11 27.81
#